data_AF-A0A1V2B8N4-F1
#
_entry.id   AF-A0A1V2B8N4-F1
#
_cell.length_a   1.000
_cell.length_b   1.000
_cell.length_c   1.000
_cell.angle_alpha   90.00
_cell.angle_beta   90.00
_cell.angle_gamma   90.00
#
_symmetry.space_group_name_H-M   'P 1'
#
loop_
_entity.id
_entity.type
_entity.pdbx_description
1 polymer ?
#
loop_
_entity_poly.entity_id
_entity_poly.type
_entity_poly.pdbx_seq_one_letter_code
_entity_poly.pdbx_strand_id
1 'polypeptide(L)'
;MKNYIYLPIVCERGQYTTLTTSTLLNLFNQKHPYMRTFICSFLVIAMFVSSTSCNNTSGKKPGASEYSENSAESASHIIEYTNLIVDMSNKHNSYLEDVVNNTTKLEEALKHPNDHYRFITINKPFSAPDFHQFNQKVKIDEPVKELSSPDKKFFKDSITKYQGLFATMQATNNRMHEYITAEDYKDDKGSKGYAIIDTLRGQIAQLYSLKSAIVKKVEVVADASEQIILKDSPLKEYIIAMKKDMGNIRSFIDLLGSEEKYAGIEAKAKAQYDSLEKAQAEHAQINIDNAKKANEDHSFNTFYDDFHKLLLNARKRMRDAGEKGHFESYDLESLDSDYDSLVRDYNNFNS
;
A
#
# COMPACT_ATOMS: atom_id res chain seq x y z
N MET A 1 -17.30 22.29 -9.98
CA MET A 1 -16.73 21.92 -8.66
C MET A 1 -15.76 20.80 -8.93
N LYS A 2 -14.45 21.05 -8.80
CA LYS A 2 -13.43 20.01 -8.90
C LYS A 2 -13.49 19.21 -7.60
N ASN A 3 -14.03 18.00 -7.65
CA ASN A 3 -14.06 17.08 -6.52
C ASN A 3 -12.86 16.15 -6.70
N TYR A 4 -11.85 16.38 -5.88
CA TYR A 4 -10.53 15.77 -5.99
C TYR A 4 -10.58 14.28 -5.63
N ILE A 5 -10.14 13.42 -6.56
CA ILE A 5 -9.91 12.00 -6.29
C ILE A 5 -8.41 11.85 -6.01
N TYR A 6 -8.05 12.05 -4.75
CA TYR A 6 -6.68 11.89 -4.28
C TYR A 6 -6.44 10.39 -4.00
N LEU A 7 -5.54 9.73 -4.75
CA LEU A 7 -4.95 8.45 -4.32
C LEU A 7 -3.68 8.79 -3.54
N PRO A 8 -3.65 8.72 -2.20
CA PRO A 8 -2.47 9.16 -1.48
C PRO A 8 -1.29 8.18 -1.71
N ILE A 9 -0.15 8.69 -2.20
CA ILE A 9 1.16 8.04 -2.08
C ILE A 9 2.21 9.06 -1.62
N VAL A 10 2.91 8.71 -0.54
CA VAL A 10 4.26 9.19 -0.24
C VAL A 10 5.08 7.96 0.16
N CYS A 11 6.16 7.67 -0.57
CA CYS A 11 7.25 6.80 -0.13
C CYS A 11 8.48 7.68 0.11
N GLU A 12 8.87 7.89 1.37
CA GLU A 12 10.10 8.60 1.73
C GLU A 12 11.30 7.64 1.62
N ARG A 13 12.31 8.05 0.85
CA ARG A 13 13.59 7.34 0.70
C ARG A 13 14.36 7.32 2.03
N GLY A 14 14.75 6.13 2.48
CA GLY A 14 15.76 5.92 3.52
C GLY A 14 16.94 5.09 2.99
N GLN A 15 18.16 5.50 3.31
CA GLN A 15 19.43 5.13 2.68
C GLN A 15 19.83 3.65 2.86
N TYR A 16 20.50 3.12 1.82
CA TYR A 16 21.11 1.79 1.77
C TYR A 16 22.28 1.62 2.75
N THR A 17 22.25 0.55 3.54
CA THR A 17 23.46 -0.14 4.01
C THR A 17 23.32 -1.62 3.67
N THR A 18 24.21 -2.07 2.79
CA THR A 18 24.30 -3.42 2.23
C THR A 18 24.57 -4.48 3.30
N LEU A 19 23.69 -5.47 3.42
CA LEU A 19 23.99 -6.76 4.04
C LEU A 19 23.51 -7.86 3.08
N THR A 20 24.46 -8.66 2.61
CA THR A 20 24.28 -9.67 1.57
C THR A 20 23.37 -10.80 2.04
N THR A 21 22.46 -11.21 1.17
CA THR A 21 21.35 -12.17 1.34
C THR A 21 21.74 -13.61 1.71
N SER A 22 23.02 -14.01 1.64
CA SER A 22 23.40 -15.40 1.94
C SER A 22 23.42 -15.74 3.44
N THR A 23 23.51 -14.75 4.34
CA THR A 23 23.58 -15.01 5.80
C THR A 23 22.20 -15.01 6.48
N LEU A 24 21.19 -14.39 5.86
CA LEU A 24 19.83 -14.29 6.41
C LEU A 24 18.99 -15.56 6.19
N LEU A 25 19.30 -16.37 5.17
CA LEU A 25 18.47 -17.53 4.82
C LEU A 25 18.54 -18.69 5.83
N ASN A 26 19.62 -18.80 6.61
CA ASN A 26 19.83 -19.90 7.56
C ASN A 26 19.26 -19.65 8.97
N LEU A 27 18.96 -18.39 9.33
CA LEU A 27 18.38 -18.06 10.64
C LEU A 27 16.84 -18.13 10.67
N PHE A 28 16.18 -18.11 9.50
CA PHE A 28 14.72 -18.19 9.39
C PHE A 28 14.15 -19.62 9.45
N ASN A 29 14.99 -20.66 9.51
CA ASN A 29 14.54 -22.05 9.36
C ASN A 29 14.27 -22.80 10.68
N GLN A 30 14.26 -22.12 11.83
CA GLN A 30 13.84 -22.69 13.11
C GLN A 30 12.98 -21.71 13.92
N LYS A 31 11.67 -21.65 13.60
CA LYS A 31 10.53 -21.71 14.56
C LYS A 31 9.25 -20.97 14.18
N HIS A 32 9.16 -20.22 13.09
CA HIS A 32 7.88 -19.57 12.74
C HIS A 32 7.63 -19.55 11.22
N PRO A 33 6.87 -20.50 10.66
CA PRO A 33 6.63 -20.61 9.21
C PRO A 33 5.67 -19.55 8.63
N TYR A 34 5.29 -18.52 9.39
CA TYR A 34 4.20 -17.58 9.00
C TYR A 34 4.65 -16.18 8.55
N MET A 35 5.96 -15.89 8.47
CA MET A 35 6.45 -14.51 8.21
C MET A 35 7.42 -14.39 7.03
N ARG A 36 7.47 -15.36 6.12
CA ARG A 36 8.37 -15.32 4.95
C ARG A 36 7.87 -14.46 3.78
N THR A 37 6.65 -13.91 3.86
CA THR A 37 5.97 -13.26 2.71
C THR A 37 5.40 -11.87 3.03
N PHE A 38 5.78 -11.25 4.15
CA PHE A 38 5.15 -10.00 4.62
C PHE A 38 5.93 -8.71 4.35
N ILE A 39 6.94 -8.76 3.48
CA ILE A 39 7.62 -7.55 2.95
C ILE A 39 7.27 -7.43 1.47
N CYS A 40 5.99 -7.25 1.20
CA CYS A 40 5.55 -6.61 -0.03
C CYS A 40 4.80 -5.37 0.43
N SER A 41 5.32 -4.21 0.04
CA SER A 41 4.72 -2.90 0.22
C SER A 41 3.20 -2.99 0.13
N PHE A 42 2.50 -2.87 1.27
CA PHE A 42 1.05 -2.69 1.28
C PHE A 42 0.73 -1.26 0.86
N LEU A 43 1.10 -0.90 -0.37
CA LEU A 43 0.51 0.19 -1.13
C LEU A 43 -0.87 -0.31 -1.57
N VAL A 44 -1.83 -0.24 -0.63
CA VAL A 44 -3.23 -0.47 -0.98
C VAL A 44 -3.73 0.82 -1.61
N ILE A 45 -3.57 0.90 -2.92
CA ILE A 45 -4.29 1.88 -3.73
C ILE A 45 -5.68 1.31 -3.89
N ALA A 46 -6.69 2.09 -3.52
CA ALA A 46 -8.08 1.76 -3.80
C ALA A 46 -8.26 1.57 -5.31
N MET A 47 -8.16 0.33 -5.76
CA MET A 47 -8.20 -0.03 -7.18
C MET A 47 -9.39 -0.91 -7.47
N PHE A 48 -10.09 -0.54 -8.55
CA PHE A 48 -11.16 -1.32 -9.11
C PHE A 48 -10.67 -2.72 -9.47
N VAL A 49 -10.95 -3.71 -8.62
CA VAL A 49 -10.95 -5.11 -9.06
C VAL A 49 -12.25 -5.34 -9.83
N SER A 50 -12.29 -4.86 -11.07
CA SER A 50 -13.25 -5.42 -12.03
C SER A 50 -12.72 -6.80 -12.40
N SER A 51 -13.17 -7.82 -11.66
CA SER A 51 -13.03 -9.21 -12.05
C SER A 51 -13.71 -9.39 -13.40
N THR A 52 -12.94 -9.20 -14.47
CA THR A 52 -13.34 -9.56 -15.82
C THR A 52 -13.15 -11.06 -15.95
N SER A 53 -14.04 -11.81 -15.31
CA SER A 53 -14.42 -13.11 -15.86
C SER A 53 -15.36 -12.81 -17.02
N CYS A 54 -14.87 -12.99 -18.24
CA CYS A 54 -15.71 -13.10 -19.42
C CYS A 54 -16.65 -14.30 -19.26
N ASN A 55 -17.83 -14.06 -18.69
CA ASN A 55 -19.05 -14.72 -19.10
C ASN A 55 -20.24 -13.88 -18.65
N ASN A 56 -21.14 -13.61 -19.60
CA ASN A 56 -22.42 -12.93 -19.42
C ASN A 56 -23.19 -13.50 -18.22
N THR A 57 -23.04 -12.87 -17.06
CA THR A 57 -23.96 -13.01 -15.95
C THR A 57 -23.93 -11.73 -15.15
N SER A 58 -25.09 -11.11 -15.05
CA SER A 58 -25.42 -9.92 -14.27
C SER A 58 -25.19 -10.14 -12.77
N GLY A 59 -23.94 -10.21 -12.34
CA GLY A 59 -23.55 -10.20 -10.93
C GLY A 59 -23.36 -8.77 -10.46
N LYS A 60 -24.25 -8.27 -9.58
CA LYS A 60 -24.06 -6.99 -8.90
C LYS A 60 -22.69 -6.97 -8.20
N LYS A 61 -21.86 -5.97 -8.50
CA LYS A 61 -20.68 -5.67 -7.68
C LYS A 61 -21.16 -5.40 -6.23
N PRO A 62 -20.51 -5.98 -5.19
CA PRO A 62 -20.80 -5.61 -3.82
C PRO A 62 -20.66 -4.09 -3.65
N GLY A 63 -21.65 -3.42 -3.05
CA GLY A 63 -21.62 -1.97 -2.78
C GLY A 63 -22.17 -1.05 -3.88
N ALA A 64 -22.20 -1.48 -5.16
CA ALA A 64 -22.63 -0.60 -6.26
C ALA A 64 -24.11 -0.16 -6.19
N SER A 65 -24.96 -0.94 -5.51
CA SER A 65 -26.38 -0.57 -5.31
C SER A 65 -26.66 0.13 -3.98
N GLU A 66 -25.71 0.17 -3.05
CA GLU A 66 -25.95 0.72 -1.70
C GLU A 66 -25.86 2.25 -1.69
N TYR A 67 -25.06 2.80 -2.60
CA TYR A 67 -24.83 4.24 -2.72
C TYR A 67 -25.46 4.86 -3.97
N SER A 68 -26.08 4.08 -4.86
CA SER A 68 -26.50 4.52 -6.19
C SER A 68 -27.53 5.67 -6.23
N GLU A 69 -28.21 5.95 -5.12
CA GLU A 69 -29.17 7.05 -4.99
C GLU A 69 -28.54 8.34 -4.43
N ASN A 70 -27.26 8.31 -4.04
CA ASN A 70 -26.57 9.49 -3.53
C ASN A 70 -26.39 10.56 -4.62
N SER A 71 -26.42 11.82 -4.20
CA SER A 71 -26.00 12.94 -5.05
C SER A 71 -24.47 12.95 -5.23
N ALA A 72 -23.99 13.67 -6.25
CA ALA A 72 -22.56 13.88 -6.43
C ALA A 72 -21.89 14.56 -5.22
N GLU A 73 -22.62 15.44 -4.51
CA GLU A 73 -22.16 16.07 -3.26
C GLU A 73 -21.99 15.03 -2.14
N SER A 74 -23.01 14.19 -1.92
CA SER A 74 -22.93 13.11 -0.93
C SER A 74 -21.82 12.11 -1.24
N ALA A 75 -21.65 11.75 -2.51
CA ALA A 75 -20.56 10.89 -2.95
C ALA A 75 -19.19 11.53 -2.70
N SER A 76 -19.06 12.85 -2.86
CA SER A 76 -17.80 13.57 -2.63
C SER A 76 -17.43 13.62 -1.14
N HIS A 77 -18.40 13.82 -0.25
CA HIS A 77 -18.17 13.71 1.20
C HIS A 77 -17.68 12.32 1.63
N ILE A 78 -18.20 11.26 0.99
CA ILE A 78 -17.73 9.89 1.24
C ILE A 78 -16.27 9.74 0.77
N ILE A 79 -15.91 10.25 -0.42
CA ILE A 79 -14.54 10.24 -0.91
C ILE A 79 -13.59 10.99 0.02
N GLU A 80 -13.96 12.20 0.46
CA GLU A 80 -13.19 12.98 1.42
C GLU A 80 -12.92 12.19 2.71
N TYR A 81 -13.95 11.56 3.27
CA TYR A 81 -13.81 10.70 4.44
C TYR A 81 -12.87 9.51 4.21
N THR A 82 -13.02 8.81 3.08
CA THR A 82 -12.17 7.67 2.77
C THR A 82 -10.70 8.07 2.54
N ASN A 83 -10.44 9.26 1.99
CA ASN A 83 -9.08 9.78 1.82
C ASN A 83 -8.38 10.00 3.17
N LEU A 84 -9.09 10.52 4.18
CA LEU A 84 -8.54 10.66 5.54
C LEU A 84 -8.08 9.32 6.12
N ILE A 85 -8.82 8.24 5.85
CA ILE A 85 -8.47 6.90 6.31
C ILE A 85 -7.18 6.42 5.63
N VAL A 86 -7.05 6.65 4.32
CA VAL A 86 -5.85 6.27 3.57
C VAL A 86 -4.65 7.11 4.02
N ASP A 87 -4.83 8.41 4.26
CA ASP A 87 -3.78 9.29 4.78
C ASP A 87 -3.25 8.82 6.13
N MET A 88 -4.13 8.47 7.07
CA MET A 88 -3.73 7.86 8.35
C MET A 88 -2.95 6.56 8.13
N SER A 89 -3.47 5.68 7.27
CA SER A 89 -2.84 4.39 6.95
C SER A 89 -1.44 4.54 6.36
N ASN A 90 -1.22 5.57 5.54
CA ASN A 90 0.07 5.86 4.92
C ASN A 90 1.03 6.51 5.91
N LYS A 91 0.56 7.51 6.68
CA LYS A 91 1.36 8.17 7.72
C LYS A 91 1.89 7.18 8.76
N HIS A 92 1.09 6.18 9.12
CA HIS A 92 1.52 5.16 10.07
C HIS A 92 2.46 4.11 9.47
N ASN A 93 2.53 3.99 8.14
CA ASN A 93 3.28 2.91 7.49
C ASN A 93 4.79 3.03 7.69
N SER A 94 5.35 4.24 7.52
CA SER A 94 6.79 4.48 7.75
C SER A 94 7.20 4.14 9.18
N TYR A 95 6.38 4.55 10.16
CA TYR A 95 6.60 4.20 11.56
C TYR A 95 6.61 2.68 11.77
N LEU A 96 5.66 1.94 11.16
CA LEU A 96 5.61 0.49 11.27
C LEU A 96 6.84 -0.18 10.66
N GLU A 97 7.29 0.27 9.49
CA GLU A 97 8.49 -0.23 8.83
C GLU A 97 9.75 -0.02 9.68
N ASP A 98 9.89 1.16 10.29
CA ASP A 98 10.99 1.45 11.20
C ASP A 98 10.98 0.52 12.42
N VAL A 99 9.80 0.28 13.02
CA VAL A 99 9.69 -0.66 14.15
C VAL A 99 10.03 -2.09 13.71
N VAL A 100 9.53 -2.55 12.55
CA VAL A 100 9.87 -3.87 11.99
C VAL A 100 11.39 -4.01 11.82
N ASN A 101 12.02 -3.03 11.18
CA ASN A 101 13.47 -3.01 10.97
C ASN A 101 14.24 -3.03 12.30
N ASN A 102 13.77 -2.25 13.27
CA ASN A 102 14.36 -2.21 14.60
C ASN A 102 14.21 -3.55 15.34
N THR A 103 13.08 -4.26 15.24
CA THR A 103 12.96 -5.58 15.89
C THR A 103 14.03 -6.57 15.42
N THR A 104 14.38 -6.53 14.13
CA THR A 104 15.46 -7.37 13.57
C THR A 104 16.83 -6.96 14.12
N LYS A 105 17.13 -5.65 14.12
CA LYS A 105 18.39 -5.13 14.68
C LYS A 105 18.53 -5.41 16.18
N LEU A 106 17.44 -5.28 16.93
CA LEU A 106 17.38 -5.53 18.36
C LEU A 106 17.66 -7.00 18.68
N GLU A 107 17.05 -7.92 17.93
CA GLU A 107 17.28 -9.35 18.12
C GLU A 107 18.76 -9.71 17.92
N GLU A 108 19.38 -9.15 16.88
CA GLU A 108 20.82 -9.32 16.61
C GLU A 108 21.71 -8.66 17.66
N ALA A 109 21.32 -7.50 18.18
CA ALA A 109 22.05 -6.84 19.28
C ALA A 109 22.00 -7.68 20.56
N LEU A 110 20.85 -8.26 20.90
CA LEU A 110 20.70 -9.13 22.08
C LEU A 110 21.51 -10.43 21.99
N LYS A 111 21.78 -10.94 20.78
CA LYS A 111 22.71 -12.08 20.56
C LYS A 111 24.17 -11.70 20.84
N HIS A 112 24.49 -10.41 20.77
CA HIS A 112 25.84 -9.86 20.93
C HIS A 112 25.86 -8.74 22.00
N PRO A 113 25.51 -9.02 23.26
CA PRO A 113 25.27 -7.97 24.27
C PRO A 113 26.52 -7.16 24.66
N ASN A 114 27.71 -7.63 24.32
CA ASN A 114 28.97 -6.92 24.56
C ASN A 114 29.35 -5.94 23.43
N ASP A 115 28.63 -5.97 22.30
CA ASP A 115 28.85 -5.10 21.16
C ASP A 115 27.92 -3.88 21.23
N HIS A 116 28.33 -2.88 22.00
CA HIS A 116 27.53 -1.68 22.26
C HIS A 116 27.16 -0.90 20.98
N TYR A 117 27.98 -1.00 19.92
CA TYR A 117 27.70 -0.36 18.63
C TYR A 117 26.40 -0.87 18.00
N ARG A 118 26.02 -2.13 18.25
CA ARG A 118 24.77 -2.70 17.73
C ARG A 118 23.53 -2.01 18.30
N PHE A 119 23.59 -1.59 19.57
CA PHE A 119 22.48 -0.88 20.21
C PHE A 119 22.41 0.60 19.79
N ILE A 120 23.56 1.26 19.57
CA ILE A 120 23.62 2.68 19.16
C ILE A 120 22.92 2.93 17.82
N THR A 121 22.94 1.96 16.90
CA THR A 121 22.32 2.12 15.56
C THR A 121 20.79 1.98 15.56
N ILE A 122 20.18 1.71 16.72
CA ILE A 122 18.74 1.45 16.85
C ILE A 122 18.05 2.72 17.32
N ASN A 123 17.72 3.57 16.35
CA ASN A 123 17.03 4.83 16.60
C ASN A 123 15.56 4.60 16.95
N LYS A 124 15.06 5.40 17.88
CA LYS A 124 13.63 5.45 18.19
C LYS A 124 12.85 6.04 17.01
N PRO A 125 11.89 5.31 16.41
CA PRO A 125 11.08 5.84 15.35
C PRO A 125 10.32 7.07 15.82
N PHE A 126 10.32 8.12 15.01
CA PHE A 126 9.62 9.36 15.30
C PHE A 126 8.20 9.31 14.74
N SER A 127 7.21 9.61 15.57
CA SER A 127 5.83 9.82 15.13
C SER A 127 5.49 11.29 15.31
N ALA A 128 5.36 12.02 14.21
CA ALA A 128 4.91 13.40 14.25
C ALA A 128 3.46 13.47 14.80
N PRO A 129 3.16 14.43 15.71
CA PRO A 129 1.78 14.70 16.11
C PRO A 129 0.91 15.00 14.88
N ASP A 130 -0.36 14.64 14.94
CA ASP A 130 -1.27 14.87 13.82
C ASP A 130 -1.85 16.30 13.86
N PHE A 131 -1.11 17.23 13.29
CA PHE A 131 -1.52 18.64 13.23
C PHE A 131 -2.65 18.92 12.21
N HIS A 132 -2.99 17.95 11.36
CA HIS A 132 -4.02 18.12 10.32
C HIS A 132 -5.46 18.10 10.84
N GLN A 133 -5.69 17.75 12.10
CA GLN A 133 -7.05 17.58 12.65
C GLN A 133 -7.74 18.89 13.10
N PHE A 134 -7.00 20.00 13.21
CA PHE A 134 -7.54 21.20 13.85
C PHE A 134 -8.54 22.01 13.00
N ASN A 135 -8.58 21.83 11.68
CA ASN A 135 -9.40 22.64 10.76
C ASN A 135 -10.20 21.83 9.71
N GLN A 136 -10.31 20.51 9.86
CA GLN A 136 -11.04 19.69 8.89
C GLN A 136 -12.53 19.57 9.25
N LYS A 137 -13.39 19.70 8.23
CA LYS A 137 -14.85 19.52 8.36
C LYS A 137 -15.25 18.06 8.55
N VAL A 138 -14.44 17.14 8.03
CA VAL A 138 -14.60 15.70 8.15
C VAL A 138 -13.51 15.20 9.11
N LYS A 139 -13.87 14.29 10.02
CA LYS A 139 -12.91 13.68 10.94
C LYS A 139 -12.92 12.17 10.78
N ILE A 140 -11.74 11.57 10.93
CA ILE A 140 -11.55 10.13 10.73
C ILE A 140 -12.33 9.27 11.73
N ASP A 141 -12.53 9.77 12.96
CA ASP A 141 -13.24 9.14 14.06
C ASP A 141 -14.77 9.35 14.01
N GLU A 142 -15.24 10.21 13.11
CA GLU A 142 -16.65 10.53 12.89
C GLU A 142 -17.06 10.17 11.45
N PRO A 143 -17.44 8.89 11.17
CA PRO A 143 -17.90 8.50 9.83
C PRO A 143 -19.04 9.39 9.32
N VAL A 144 -18.93 9.84 8.07
CA VAL A 144 -19.90 10.76 7.46
C VAL A 144 -21.30 10.15 7.38
N LYS A 145 -22.34 10.99 7.50
CA LYS A 145 -23.74 10.55 7.60
C LYS A 145 -24.23 9.82 6.35
N GLU A 146 -23.65 10.15 5.20
CA GLU A 146 -23.92 9.63 3.85
C GLU A 146 -23.48 8.16 3.69
N LEU A 147 -22.60 7.66 4.56
CA LEU A 147 -22.28 6.24 4.62
C LEU A 147 -23.49 5.42 5.08
N SER A 148 -23.62 4.20 4.57
CA SER A 148 -24.63 3.26 5.04
C SER A 148 -24.41 2.92 6.52
N SER A 149 -25.47 2.50 7.22
CA SER A 149 -25.36 2.14 8.64
C SER A 149 -24.35 1.02 8.90
N PRO A 150 -24.27 -0.06 8.09
CA PRO A 150 -23.21 -1.06 8.21
C PRO A 150 -21.80 -0.48 8.06
N ASP A 151 -21.58 0.40 7.08
CA ASP A 151 -20.25 0.93 6.80
C ASP A 151 -19.81 1.95 7.84
N LYS A 152 -20.72 2.79 8.34
CA LYS A 152 -20.46 3.67 9.50
C LYS A 152 -19.99 2.85 10.71
N LYS A 153 -20.69 1.76 11.02
CA LYS A 153 -20.33 0.89 12.13
C LYS A 153 -18.97 0.24 11.90
N PHE A 154 -18.74 -0.31 10.71
CA PHE A 154 -17.47 -0.94 10.37
C PHE A 154 -16.28 0.02 10.53
N PHE A 155 -16.37 1.22 9.93
CA PHE A 155 -15.27 2.18 9.98
C PHE A 155 -15.03 2.67 11.40
N LYS A 156 -16.07 3.05 12.13
CA LYS A 156 -15.95 3.48 13.53
C LYS A 156 -15.24 2.45 14.40
N ASP A 157 -15.71 1.21 14.36
CA ASP A 157 -15.16 0.12 15.19
C ASP A 157 -13.72 -0.21 14.78
N SER A 158 -13.45 -0.31 13.47
CA SER A 158 -12.15 -0.71 12.94
C SER A 158 -11.09 0.37 13.15
N ILE A 159 -11.41 1.64 12.92
CA ILE A 159 -10.49 2.77 13.11
C ILE A 159 -10.17 2.92 14.60
N THR A 160 -11.18 2.85 15.47
CA THR A 160 -10.97 2.91 16.92
C THR A 160 -10.04 1.79 17.39
N LYS A 161 -10.28 0.56 16.92
CA LYS A 161 -9.42 -0.59 17.22
C LYS A 161 -8.00 -0.40 16.68
N TYR A 162 -7.85 0.13 15.46
CA TYR A 162 -6.56 0.36 14.83
C TYR A 162 -5.74 1.39 15.60
N GLN A 163 -6.33 2.54 15.92
CA GLN A 163 -5.68 3.60 16.70
C GLN A 163 -5.28 3.12 18.09
N GLY A 164 -6.16 2.39 18.78
CA GLY A 164 -5.84 1.81 20.09
C GLY A 164 -4.69 0.80 20.03
N LEU A 165 -4.68 -0.08 19.04
CA LEU A 165 -3.59 -1.03 18.84
C LEU A 165 -2.27 -0.32 18.46
N PHE A 166 -2.33 0.72 17.62
CA PHE A 166 -1.17 1.50 17.22
C PHE A 166 -0.54 2.22 18.43
N ALA A 167 -1.36 2.87 19.27
CA ALA A 167 -0.89 3.49 20.51
C ALA A 167 -0.29 2.46 21.48
N THR A 168 -0.88 1.28 21.59
CA THR A 168 -0.34 0.19 22.42
C THR A 168 1.02 -0.28 21.89
N MET A 169 1.18 -0.41 20.57
CA MET A 169 2.45 -0.78 19.94
C MET A 169 3.52 0.30 20.17
N GLN A 170 3.18 1.59 20.03
CA GLN A 170 4.10 2.69 20.37
C GLN A 170 4.57 2.62 21.83
N ALA A 171 3.66 2.33 22.76
CA ALA A 171 4.00 2.13 24.16
C ALA A 171 4.93 0.92 24.37
N THR A 172 4.67 -0.21 23.70
CA THR A 172 5.57 -1.37 23.73
C THR A 172 6.96 -1.02 23.20
N ASN A 173 7.04 -0.29 22.08
CA ASN A 173 8.31 0.12 21.48
C ASN A 173 9.08 1.08 22.40
N ASN A 174 8.39 2.01 23.07
CA ASN A 174 8.99 2.87 24.09
C ASN A 174 9.62 2.05 25.23
N ARG A 175 8.94 1.01 25.71
CA ARG A 175 9.47 0.12 26.75
C ARG A 175 10.71 -0.64 26.27
N MET A 176 10.78 -1.02 25.00
CA MET A 176 12.00 -1.59 24.42
C MET A 176 13.16 -0.59 24.45
N HIS A 177 12.89 0.67 24.09
CA HIS A 177 13.91 1.73 24.15
C HIS A 177 14.38 2.01 25.58
N GLU A 178 13.47 2.02 26.55
CA GLU A 178 13.84 2.14 27.97
C GLU A 178 14.72 0.97 28.42
N TYR A 179 14.35 -0.27 28.07
CA TYR A 179 15.10 -1.49 28.37
C TYR A 179 16.52 -1.47 27.82
N ILE A 180 16.71 -1.07 26.55
CA ILE A 180 18.07 -0.97 25.98
C ILE A 180 18.88 0.19 26.58
N THR A 181 18.22 1.30 26.90
CA THR A 181 18.89 2.50 27.46
C THR A 181 19.37 2.26 28.88
N ALA A 182 18.58 1.54 29.68
CA ALA A 182 18.94 1.12 31.03
C ALA A 182 19.97 -0.04 31.04
N GLU A 183 20.25 -0.63 29.88
CA GLU A 183 21.08 -1.82 29.72
C GLU A 183 20.60 -3.04 30.52
N ASP A 184 19.29 -3.12 30.82
CA ASP A 184 18.63 -4.20 31.57
C ASP A 184 18.91 -5.60 30.97
N TYR A 185 19.27 -5.67 29.68
CA TYR A 185 19.69 -6.89 29.00
C TYR A 185 20.92 -7.55 29.61
N LYS A 186 21.75 -6.79 30.34
CA LYS A 186 22.90 -7.32 31.09
C LYS A 186 22.46 -8.11 32.31
N ASP A 187 21.36 -7.70 32.94
CA ASP A 187 20.85 -8.29 34.18
C ASP A 187 20.02 -9.54 33.91
N ASP A 188 19.23 -9.55 32.82
CA ASP A 188 18.29 -10.62 32.49
C ASP A 188 18.72 -11.49 31.29
N LYS A 189 19.95 -11.28 30.82
CA LYS A 189 20.54 -11.96 29.64
C LYS A 189 19.67 -11.84 28.38
N GLY A 190 19.00 -10.71 28.19
CA GLY A 190 18.17 -10.43 27.01
C GLY A 190 16.74 -10.96 27.09
N SER A 191 16.36 -11.67 28.16
CA SER A 191 15.10 -12.42 28.20
C SER A 191 13.84 -11.54 28.10
N LYS A 192 13.77 -10.40 28.79
CA LYS A 192 12.65 -9.46 28.62
C LYS A 192 12.69 -8.79 27.25
N GLY A 193 13.88 -8.49 26.71
CA GLY A 193 14.04 -7.92 25.38
C GLY A 193 13.41 -8.80 24.30
N TYR A 194 13.68 -10.11 24.32
CA TYR A 194 13.04 -11.05 23.39
C TYR A 194 11.51 -11.10 23.55
N ALA A 195 11.00 -11.09 24.77
CA ALA A 195 9.55 -11.07 25.00
C ALA A 195 8.87 -9.79 24.49
N ILE A 196 9.55 -8.64 24.59
CA ILE A 196 9.08 -7.36 24.03
C ILE A 196 9.08 -7.43 22.49
N ILE A 197 10.13 -7.97 21.87
CA ILE A 197 10.21 -8.17 20.41
C ILE A 197 9.05 -9.04 19.91
N ASP A 198 8.78 -10.17 20.57
CA ASP A 198 7.66 -11.05 20.19
C ASP A 198 6.30 -10.36 20.31
N THR A 199 6.14 -9.54 21.36
CA THR A 199 4.93 -8.72 21.54
C THR A 199 4.77 -7.69 20.41
N LEU A 200 5.84 -6.98 20.05
CA LEU A 200 5.84 -6.03 18.94
C LEU A 200 5.46 -6.70 17.63
N ARG A 201 6.06 -7.85 17.31
CA ARG A 201 5.73 -8.63 16.10
C ARG A 201 4.25 -9.00 16.05
N GLY A 202 3.70 -9.47 17.18
CA GLY A 202 2.28 -9.81 17.29
C GLY A 202 1.35 -8.60 17.11
N GLN A 203 1.73 -7.43 17.62
CA GLN A 203 0.96 -6.19 17.45
C GLN A 203 1.04 -5.66 16.02
N ILE A 204 2.21 -5.70 15.39
CA ILE A 204 2.43 -5.30 13.99
C ILE A 204 1.61 -6.17 13.05
N ALA A 205 1.61 -7.50 13.23
CA ALA A 205 0.82 -8.41 12.42
C ALA A 205 -0.69 -8.09 12.50
N GLN A 206 -1.20 -7.79 13.70
CA GLN A 206 -2.58 -7.38 13.89
C GLN A 206 -2.89 -6.01 13.25
N LEU A 207 -1.95 -5.06 13.30
CA LEU A 207 -2.08 -3.76 12.65
C LEU A 207 -2.17 -3.90 11.13
N TYR A 208 -1.28 -4.68 10.50
CA TYR A 208 -1.35 -4.92 9.07
C TYR A 208 -2.63 -5.65 8.65
N SER A 209 -3.06 -6.65 9.42
CA SER A 209 -4.33 -7.35 9.17
C SER A 209 -5.53 -6.41 9.20
N LEU A 210 -5.60 -5.55 10.22
CA LEU A 210 -6.69 -4.58 10.37
C LEU A 210 -6.63 -3.47 9.32
N LYS A 211 -5.42 -2.95 9.01
CA LYS A 211 -5.19 -2.00 7.91
C LYS A 211 -5.70 -2.57 6.60
N SER A 212 -5.35 -3.82 6.26
CA SER A 212 -5.81 -4.48 5.03
C SER A 212 -7.34 -4.56 4.97
N ALA A 213 -8.00 -4.93 6.06
CA ALA A 213 -9.46 -4.98 6.12
C ALA A 213 -10.11 -3.58 5.95
N ILE A 214 -9.55 -2.56 6.60
CA ILE A 214 -10.02 -1.17 6.50
C ILE A 214 -9.88 -0.67 5.07
N VAL A 215 -8.69 -0.81 4.47
CA VAL A 215 -8.48 -0.27 3.13
C VAL A 215 -9.33 -1.00 2.11
N LYS A 216 -9.47 -2.33 2.19
CA LYS A 216 -10.39 -3.09 1.33
C LYS A 216 -11.84 -2.56 1.38
N LYS A 217 -12.31 -2.14 2.55
CA LYS A 217 -13.63 -1.50 2.67
C LYS A 217 -13.63 -0.09 2.08
N VAL A 218 -12.56 0.68 2.27
CA VAL A 218 -12.39 1.98 1.59
C VAL A 218 -12.52 1.82 0.09
N GLU A 219 -11.86 0.83 -0.54
CA GLU A 219 -11.93 0.65 -2.00
C GLU A 219 -13.37 0.45 -2.47
N VAL A 220 -14.12 -0.44 -1.81
CA VAL A 220 -15.53 -0.73 -2.17
C VAL A 220 -16.40 0.53 -2.10
N VAL A 221 -16.25 1.32 -1.02
CA VAL A 221 -17.06 2.50 -0.76
C VAL A 221 -16.67 3.67 -1.67
N ALA A 222 -15.37 3.87 -1.87
CA ALA A 222 -14.83 4.90 -2.75
C ALA A 222 -15.18 4.61 -4.21
N ASP A 223 -15.04 3.37 -4.66
CA ASP A 223 -15.40 2.95 -6.02
C ASP A 223 -16.88 3.18 -6.34
N ALA A 224 -17.77 2.91 -5.37
CA ALA A 224 -19.20 3.16 -5.53
C ALA A 224 -19.50 4.67 -5.62
N SER A 225 -18.80 5.48 -4.81
CA SER A 225 -18.98 6.94 -4.77
C SER A 225 -18.40 7.63 -6.02
N GLU A 226 -17.23 7.17 -6.47
CA GLU A 226 -16.58 7.66 -7.69
C GLU A 226 -17.46 7.43 -8.93
N GLN A 227 -18.14 6.28 -9.05
CA GLN A 227 -19.07 6.04 -10.17
C GLN A 227 -20.19 7.08 -10.26
N ILE A 228 -20.63 7.62 -9.12
CA ILE A 228 -21.67 8.64 -9.05
C ILE A 228 -21.10 10.00 -9.46
N ILE A 229 -19.93 10.35 -8.94
CA ILE A 229 -19.22 11.60 -9.28
C ILE A 229 -18.90 11.65 -10.78
N LEU A 230 -18.45 10.53 -11.34
CA LEU A 230 -18.02 10.45 -12.72
C LEU A 230 -19.17 10.31 -13.71
N LYS A 231 -20.41 10.06 -13.28
CA LYS A 231 -21.52 9.68 -14.16
C LYS A 231 -21.68 10.62 -15.36
N ASP A 232 -21.59 11.93 -15.11
CA ASP A 232 -21.75 12.99 -16.10
C ASP A 232 -20.42 13.72 -16.43
N SER A 233 -19.28 13.16 -15.97
CA SER A 233 -17.96 13.76 -16.21
C SER A 233 -17.48 13.50 -17.64
N PRO A 234 -17.03 14.54 -18.38
CA PRO A 234 -16.40 14.34 -19.68
C PRO A 234 -15.05 13.60 -19.58
N LEU A 235 -14.51 13.45 -18.37
CA LEU A 235 -13.25 12.76 -18.10
C LEU A 235 -13.43 11.31 -17.62
N LYS A 236 -14.67 10.84 -17.47
CA LYS A 236 -15.00 9.52 -16.90
C LYS A 236 -14.22 8.37 -17.54
N GLU A 237 -14.16 8.34 -18.87
CA GLU A 237 -13.57 7.22 -19.60
C GLU A 237 -12.05 7.12 -19.36
N TYR A 238 -11.35 8.25 -19.27
CA TYR A 238 -9.92 8.29 -18.95
C TYR A 238 -9.66 7.80 -17.53
N ILE A 239 -10.43 8.28 -16.55
CA ILE A 239 -10.26 7.93 -15.13
C ILE A 239 -10.48 6.43 -14.92
N ILE A 240 -11.54 5.87 -15.52
CA ILE A 240 -11.83 4.44 -15.43
C ILE A 240 -10.71 3.61 -16.10
N ALA A 241 -10.21 4.04 -17.26
CA ALA A 241 -9.14 3.33 -17.97
C ALA A 241 -7.83 3.34 -17.16
N MET A 242 -7.35 4.52 -16.76
CA MET A 242 -6.10 4.68 -16.01
C MET A 242 -6.13 3.91 -14.69
N LYS A 243 -7.24 3.99 -13.93
CA LYS A 243 -7.39 3.27 -12.66
C LYS A 243 -7.42 1.75 -12.86
N LYS A 244 -8.08 1.27 -13.92
CA LYS A 244 -8.08 -0.17 -14.27
C LYS A 244 -6.67 -0.65 -14.62
N ASP A 245 -5.93 0.13 -15.40
CA ASP A 245 -4.56 -0.21 -15.78
C ASP A 245 -3.64 -0.26 -14.58
N MET A 246 -3.71 0.72 -13.67
CA MET A 246 -2.98 0.68 -12.40
C MET A 246 -3.28 -0.60 -11.61
N GLY A 247 -4.55 -0.99 -11.52
CA GLY A 247 -4.96 -2.23 -10.84
C GLY A 247 -4.33 -3.48 -11.44
N ASN A 248 -4.31 -3.56 -12.77
CA ASN A 248 -3.70 -4.67 -13.48
C ASN A 248 -2.17 -4.68 -13.32
N ILE A 249 -1.53 -3.50 -13.32
CA ILE A 249 -0.08 -3.36 -13.13
C ILE A 249 0.32 -3.79 -11.71
N ARG A 250 -0.40 -3.35 -10.68
CA ARG A 250 -0.14 -3.79 -9.29
C ARG A 250 -0.26 -5.30 -9.17
N SER A 251 -1.34 -5.88 -9.69
CA SER A 251 -1.53 -7.33 -9.68
C SER A 251 -0.42 -8.07 -10.42
N PHE A 252 0.12 -7.49 -11.49
CA PHE A 252 1.25 -8.05 -12.22
C PHE A 252 2.54 -7.99 -11.41
N ILE A 253 2.86 -6.86 -10.79
CA ILE A 253 4.04 -6.72 -9.91
C ILE A 253 3.95 -7.72 -8.73
N ASP A 254 2.76 -7.83 -8.12
CA ASP A 254 2.51 -8.81 -7.04
C ASP A 254 2.73 -10.25 -7.52
N LEU A 255 2.30 -10.60 -8.73
CA LEU A 255 2.56 -11.91 -9.32
C LEU A 255 4.07 -12.15 -9.46
N LEU A 256 4.83 -11.16 -9.95
CA LEU A 256 6.29 -11.30 -10.12
C LEU A 256 7.01 -11.55 -8.79
N GLY A 257 6.52 -10.99 -7.69
CA GLY A 257 7.05 -11.21 -6.33
C GLY A 257 6.46 -12.41 -5.59
N SER A 258 5.50 -13.14 -6.17
CA SER A 258 4.72 -14.16 -5.45
C SER A 258 5.44 -15.49 -5.21
N GLU A 259 6.46 -15.80 -6.02
CA GLU A 259 7.22 -17.05 -5.93
C GLU A 259 8.74 -16.79 -5.97
N GLU A 260 9.51 -17.61 -5.26
CA GLU A 260 10.98 -17.54 -5.26
C GLU A 260 11.57 -17.91 -6.62
N LYS A 261 10.90 -18.79 -7.38
CA LYS A 261 11.36 -19.26 -8.69
C LYS A 261 10.48 -18.74 -9.80
N TYR A 262 11.08 -18.02 -10.75
CA TYR A 262 10.38 -17.44 -11.87
C TYR A 262 9.68 -18.50 -12.74
N ALA A 263 10.27 -19.69 -12.89
CA ALA A 263 9.70 -20.77 -13.69
C ALA A 263 8.29 -21.21 -13.23
N GLY A 264 7.92 -21.02 -11.96
CA GLY A 264 6.58 -21.36 -11.45
C GLY A 264 5.48 -20.40 -11.93
N ILE A 265 5.84 -19.16 -12.27
CA ILE A 265 4.92 -18.11 -12.68
C ILE A 265 5.11 -17.63 -14.13
N GLU A 266 6.18 -18.03 -14.80
CA GLU A 266 6.62 -17.48 -16.09
C GLU A 266 5.51 -17.37 -17.13
N ALA A 267 4.73 -18.44 -17.33
CA ALA A 267 3.62 -18.44 -18.29
C ALA A 267 2.51 -17.44 -17.94
N LYS A 268 2.17 -17.33 -16.64
CA LYS A 268 1.16 -16.38 -16.16
C LYS A 268 1.68 -14.94 -16.26
N ALA A 269 2.95 -14.72 -15.90
CA ALA A 269 3.61 -13.43 -15.98
C ALA A 269 3.64 -12.92 -17.44
N LYS A 270 4.00 -13.77 -18.41
CA LYS A 270 3.95 -13.44 -19.84
C LYS A 270 2.54 -13.08 -20.30
N ALA A 271 1.54 -13.89 -19.94
CA ALA A 271 0.15 -13.62 -20.32
C ALA A 271 -0.36 -12.29 -19.73
N GLN A 272 -0.03 -11.97 -18.48
CA GLN A 272 -0.38 -10.68 -17.88
C GLN A 272 0.38 -9.52 -18.52
N TYR A 273 1.68 -9.67 -18.80
CA TYR A 273 2.48 -8.69 -19.52
C TYR A 273 1.86 -8.38 -20.89
N ASP A 274 1.52 -9.39 -21.69
CA ASP A 274 0.92 -9.20 -23.02
C ASP A 274 -0.43 -8.48 -22.94
N SER A 275 -1.22 -8.79 -21.91
CA SER A 275 -2.49 -8.09 -21.65
C SER A 275 -2.28 -6.62 -21.28
N LEU A 276 -1.24 -6.31 -20.50
CA LEU A 276 -0.90 -4.93 -20.12
C LEU A 276 -0.36 -4.15 -21.32
N GLU A 277 0.49 -4.76 -22.14
CA GLU A 277 1.02 -4.14 -23.35
C GLU A 277 -0.10 -3.79 -24.34
N LYS A 278 -1.06 -4.69 -24.52
CA LYS A 278 -2.26 -4.42 -25.31
C LYS A 278 -3.10 -3.28 -24.73
N ALA A 279 -3.36 -3.30 -23.42
CA ALA A 279 -4.14 -2.27 -22.74
C ALA A 279 -3.46 -0.89 -22.84
N GLN A 280 -2.15 -0.83 -22.63
CA GLN A 280 -1.36 0.39 -22.77
C GLN A 280 -1.49 0.97 -24.19
N ALA A 281 -1.33 0.13 -25.22
CA ALA A 281 -1.43 0.57 -26.61
C ALA A 281 -2.85 1.03 -26.99
N GLU A 282 -3.89 0.34 -26.51
CA GLU A 282 -5.29 0.71 -26.78
C GLU A 282 -5.69 1.99 -26.05
N HIS A 283 -5.41 2.09 -24.75
CA HIS A 283 -5.86 3.21 -23.95
C HIS A 283 -5.04 4.49 -24.18
N ALA A 284 -3.75 4.40 -24.54
CA ALA A 284 -2.95 5.57 -24.94
C ALA A 284 -3.49 6.27 -26.19
N GLN A 285 -4.34 5.60 -26.98
CA GLN A 285 -4.94 6.13 -28.21
C GLN A 285 -6.39 6.62 -28.02
N ILE A 286 -6.91 6.65 -26.79
CA ILE A 286 -8.22 7.24 -26.50
C ILE A 286 -8.25 8.69 -26.99
N ASN A 287 -9.36 9.11 -27.61
CA ASN A 287 -9.52 10.50 -28.05
C ASN A 287 -9.33 11.45 -26.86
N ILE A 288 -8.34 12.34 -26.92
CA ILE A 288 -7.98 13.28 -25.85
C ILE A 288 -8.68 14.64 -25.92
N ASP A 289 -9.68 14.84 -26.78
CA ASP A 289 -10.35 16.14 -26.96
C ASP A 289 -10.98 16.66 -25.66
N ASN A 290 -11.60 15.77 -24.86
CA ASN A 290 -12.17 16.16 -23.57
C ASN A 290 -11.09 16.43 -22.52
N ALA A 291 -10.01 15.64 -22.51
CA ALA A 291 -8.84 15.91 -21.67
C ALA A 291 -8.21 17.28 -22.00
N LYS A 292 -8.05 17.61 -23.28
CA LYS A 292 -7.57 18.93 -23.74
C LYS A 292 -8.47 20.08 -23.30
N LYS A 293 -9.80 19.92 -23.43
CA LYS A 293 -10.77 20.92 -22.95
C LYS A 293 -10.67 21.14 -21.43
N ALA A 294 -10.34 20.08 -20.69
CA ALA A 294 -10.11 20.14 -19.26
C ALA A 294 -8.68 20.56 -18.87
N ASN A 295 -7.77 20.75 -19.86
CA ASN A 295 -6.35 21.01 -19.66
C ASN A 295 -5.61 19.88 -18.90
N GLU A 296 -6.03 18.64 -19.11
CA GLU A 296 -5.47 17.42 -18.48
C GLU A 296 -4.77 16.49 -19.48
N ASP A 297 -4.62 16.91 -20.74
CA ASP A 297 -3.99 16.11 -21.79
C ASP A 297 -2.51 15.82 -21.51
N HIS A 298 -1.80 16.77 -20.89
CA HIS A 298 -0.42 16.52 -20.47
C HIS A 298 -0.33 15.39 -19.43
N SER A 299 -1.14 15.44 -18.37
CA SER A 299 -1.16 14.41 -17.32
C SER A 299 -1.53 13.04 -17.89
N PHE A 300 -2.51 12.99 -18.81
CA PHE A 300 -2.89 11.77 -19.50
C PHE A 300 -1.76 11.16 -20.33
N ASN A 301 -1.09 11.97 -21.15
CA ASN A 301 0.01 11.50 -22.00
C ASN A 301 1.19 11.02 -21.16
N THR A 302 1.56 11.77 -20.11
CA THR A 302 2.64 11.39 -19.18
C THR A 302 2.36 10.04 -18.53
N PHE A 303 1.13 9.80 -18.07
CA PHE A 303 0.75 8.50 -17.49
C PHE A 303 1.00 7.34 -18.46
N TYR A 304 0.57 7.44 -19.72
CA TYR A 304 0.74 6.34 -20.68
C TYR A 304 2.17 6.20 -21.19
N ASP A 305 2.96 7.28 -21.20
CA ASP A 305 4.40 7.23 -21.45
C ASP A 305 5.14 6.51 -20.32
N ASP A 306 4.81 6.80 -19.07
CA ASP A 306 5.38 6.13 -17.91
C ASP A 306 4.91 4.67 -17.81
N PHE A 307 3.68 4.37 -18.25
CA PHE A 307 3.19 2.99 -18.32
C PHE A 307 4.00 2.21 -19.38
N HIS A 308 4.28 2.83 -20.53
CA HIS A 308 5.16 2.23 -21.52
C HIS A 308 6.57 1.98 -20.96
N LYS A 309 7.16 2.94 -20.24
CA LYS A 309 8.49 2.76 -19.62
C LYS A 309 8.51 1.62 -18.60
N LEU A 310 7.47 1.50 -17.78
CA LEU A 310 7.30 0.40 -16.84
C LEU A 310 7.29 -0.95 -17.58
N LEU A 311 6.55 -1.06 -18.69
CA LEU A 311 6.53 -2.28 -19.50
C LEU A 311 7.91 -2.61 -20.08
N LEU A 312 8.66 -1.61 -20.56
CA LEU A 312 10.04 -1.82 -21.03
C LEU A 312 10.95 -2.35 -19.92
N ASN A 313 10.83 -1.79 -18.71
CA ASN A 313 11.58 -2.25 -17.54
C ASN A 313 11.16 -3.69 -17.14
N ALA A 314 9.85 -3.95 -17.03
CA ALA A 314 9.30 -5.27 -16.71
C ALA A 314 9.75 -6.34 -17.70
N ARG A 315 9.71 -6.06 -19.01
CA ARG A 315 10.18 -6.97 -20.06
C ARG A 315 11.65 -7.34 -19.86
N LYS A 316 12.49 -6.34 -19.54
CA LYS A 316 13.90 -6.56 -19.21
C LYS A 316 14.04 -7.47 -17.99
N ARG A 317 13.34 -7.17 -16.88
CA ARG A 317 13.44 -7.95 -15.63
C ARG A 317 12.96 -9.39 -15.79
N MET A 318 11.87 -9.61 -16.52
CA MET A 318 11.38 -10.95 -16.81
C MET A 318 12.39 -11.78 -17.62
N ARG A 319 13.09 -11.18 -18.58
CA ARG A 319 14.16 -11.87 -19.32
C ARG A 319 15.34 -12.21 -18.41
N ASP A 320 15.80 -11.24 -17.63
CA ASP A 320 16.93 -11.44 -16.70
C ASP A 320 16.58 -12.52 -15.64
N ALA A 321 15.34 -12.54 -15.14
CA ALA A 321 14.82 -13.56 -14.24
C ALA A 321 14.66 -14.93 -14.91
N GLY A 322 14.37 -14.98 -16.22
CA GLY A 322 14.40 -16.21 -17.01
C GLY A 322 15.79 -16.85 -17.07
N GLU A 323 16.84 -16.02 -17.16
CA GLU A 323 18.24 -16.49 -17.17
C GLU A 323 18.73 -16.87 -15.77
N LYS A 324 18.38 -16.10 -14.74
CA LYS A 324 18.81 -16.32 -13.34
C LYS A 324 17.92 -17.29 -12.55
N GLY A 325 16.71 -17.57 -13.04
CA GLY A 325 15.68 -18.38 -12.40
C GLY A 325 14.85 -17.68 -11.31
N HIS A 326 15.14 -16.43 -10.95
CA HIS A 326 14.46 -15.66 -9.91
C HIS A 326 14.58 -14.15 -10.13
N PHE A 327 13.73 -13.37 -9.47
CA PHE A 327 13.87 -11.91 -9.38
C PHE A 327 14.76 -11.52 -8.20
N GLU A 328 15.62 -10.53 -8.39
CA GLU A 328 16.32 -9.89 -7.29
C GLU A 328 15.40 -8.86 -6.62
N SER A 329 15.62 -8.54 -5.34
CA SER A 329 14.83 -7.53 -4.63
C SER A 329 14.84 -6.18 -5.37
N TYR A 330 15.99 -5.78 -5.90
CA TYR A 330 16.14 -4.57 -6.71
C TYR A 330 15.28 -4.57 -7.98
N ASP A 331 15.02 -5.74 -8.58
CA ASP A 331 14.19 -5.82 -9.79
C ASP A 331 12.75 -5.44 -9.47
N LEU A 332 12.22 -5.92 -8.34
CA LEU A 332 10.85 -5.64 -7.90
C LEU A 332 10.71 -4.20 -7.36
N GLU A 333 11.69 -3.72 -6.58
CA GLU A 333 11.73 -2.33 -6.09
C GLU A 333 11.75 -1.31 -7.24
N SER A 334 12.44 -1.65 -8.34
CA SER A 334 12.46 -0.80 -9.53
C SER A 334 11.08 -0.72 -10.19
N LEU A 335 10.31 -1.81 -10.22
CA LEU A 335 8.96 -1.81 -10.77
C LEU A 335 7.96 -1.09 -9.86
N ASP A 336 8.11 -1.24 -8.54
CA ASP A 336 7.34 -0.47 -7.56
C ASP A 336 7.58 1.04 -7.73
N SER A 337 8.82 1.46 -7.99
CA SER A 337 9.16 2.87 -8.24
C SER A 337 8.54 3.42 -9.53
N ASP A 338 8.50 2.63 -10.59
CA ASP A 338 7.83 3.00 -11.85
C ASP A 338 6.32 3.13 -11.61
N TYR A 339 5.75 2.20 -10.84
CA TYR A 339 4.34 2.19 -10.48
C TYR A 339 3.93 3.40 -9.63
N ASP A 340 4.77 3.82 -8.67
CA ASP A 340 4.56 5.05 -7.91
C ASP A 340 4.51 6.30 -8.79
N SER A 341 5.22 6.29 -9.92
CA SER A 341 5.14 7.39 -10.90
C SER A 341 3.79 7.42 -11.62
N LEU A 342 3.26 6.27 -12.00
CA LEU A 342 1.90 6.18 -12.57
C LEU A 342 0.83 6.71 -11.62
N VAL A 343 0.96 6.40 -10.33
CA VAL A 343 0.00 6.88 -9.33
C VAL A 343 0.07 8.40 -9.22
N ARG A 344 1.28 8.97 -9.22
CA ARG A 344 1.48 10.42 -9.23
C ARG A 344 0.82 11.08 -10.45
N ASP A 345 1.00 10.50 -11.63
CA ASP A 345 0.43 11.04 -12.86
C ASP A 345 -1.10 10.93 -12.89
N TYR A 346 -1.66 9.83 -12.39
CA TYR A 346 -3.09 9.68 -12.18
C TYR A 346 -3.64 10.74 -11.22
N ASN A 347 -2.96 11.00 -10.11
CA ASN A 347 -3.37 12.03 -9.17
C ASN A 347 -3.33 13.42 -9.80
N ASN A 348 -2.29 13.71 -10.59
CA ASN A 348 -2.17 14.96 -11.32
C ASN A 348 -3.33 15.15 -12.31
N PHE A 349 -3.75 14.07 -13.00
CA PHE A 349 -4.91 14.09 -13.91
C PHE A 349 -6.24 14.37 -13.19
N ASN A 350 -6.36 13.95 -11.92
CA ASN A 350 -7.57 14.13 -11.11
C ASN A 350 -7.54 15.39 -10.21
N SER A 351 -6.56 16.27 -10.41
CA SER A 351 -6.32 17.47 -9.60
C SER A 351 -7.05 18.74 -10.10
#